data_AF-A0A6M3K4R3-F1
#
_entry.id   AF-A0A6M3K4R3-F1
#
_cell.length_a   1.000
_cell.length_b   1.000
_cell.length_c   1.000
_cell.angle_alpha   90.00
_cell.angle_beta   90.00
_cell.angle_gamma   90.00
#
_symmetry.space_group_name_H-M   'P 1'
#
loop_
_entity.id
_entity.type
_entity.pdbx_description
1 polymer ?
#
loop_
_entity_poly.entity_id
_entity_poly.type
_entity_poly.pdbx_seq_one_letter_code
_entity_poly.pdbx_strand_id
1 'polypeptide(L)' 'MPLTESGKKVLANMRKEYGSKAKAARVFYSSINKKKTGSKDWHGK' A
#
# COMPACT_ATOMS: atom_id res chain seq x y z
N MET A 1 2.89 -5.06 -10.91
CA MET A 1 4.06 -4.96 -10.03
C MET A 1 3.91 -5.95 -8.88
N PRO A 2 4.85 -6.87 -8.67
CA PRO A 2 4.89 -7.66 -7.44
C PRO A 2 5.11 -6.72 -6.24
N LEU A 3 4.51 -7.03 -5.09
CA LEU A 3 4.69 -6.25 -3.87
C LEU A 3 6.14 -6.36 -3.38
N THR A 4 6.77 -5.22 -3.12
CA THR A 4 8.05 -5.15 -2.41
C THR A 4 7.89 -5.69 -0.99
N GLU A 5 8.98 -6.08 -0.33
CA GLU A 5 8.92 -6.57 1.05
C GLU A 5 8.27 -5.56 2.01
N SER A 6 8.57 -4.27 1.82
CA SER A 6 7.92 -3.18 2.55
C SER A 6 6.42 -3.11 2.26
N GLY A 7 6.00 -3.28 1.00
CA GLY A 7 4.59 -3.34 0.62
C GLY A 7 3.85 -4.52 1.27
N LYS A 8 4.51 -5.68 1.38
CA LYS A 8 3.96 -6.85 2.08
C LYS A 8 3.77 -6.59 3.58
N LYS A 9 4.73 -5.93 4.24
CA LYS A 9 4.64 -5.57 5.66
C LYS A 9 3.49 -4.58 5.93
N VAL A 10 3.35 -3.55 5.09
CA VAL A 10 2.27 -2.58 5.21
C VAL A 10 0.91 -3.23 4.96
N LEU A 11 0.78 -4.09 3.95
CA LEU A 11 -0.44 -4.86 3.70
C LEU A 11 -0.81 -5.75 4.90
N ALA A 12 0.19 -6.38 5.53
CA ALA A 12 -0.03 -7.19 6.73
C ALA A 12 -0.51 -6.36 7.93
N ASN A 13 0.05 -5.17 8.14
CA ASN A 13 -0.41 -4.24 9.18
C ASN A 13 -1.83 -3.74 8.90
N MET A 14 -2.13 -3.37 7.65
CA MET A 14 -3.49 -2.97 7.28
C MET A 14 -4.49 -4.11 7.43
N ARG A 15 -4.09 -5.37 7.22
CA ARG A 15 -4.96 -6.50 7.51
C ARG A 15 -5.29 -6.63 9.00
N LYS A 16 -4.35 -6.28 9.89
CA LYS A 16 -4.61 -6.24 11.34
C LYS A 16 -5.54 -5.08 11.72
N GLU A 17 -5.35 -3.92 11.10
CA GLU A 17 -6.11 -2.70 11.39
C GLU A 17 -7.55 -2.74 10.86
N TYR A 18 -7.75 -3.23 9.63
CA TYR A 18 -9.05 -3.23 8.96
C TYR A 18 -9.79 -4.57 9.05
N GLY A 19 -9.16 -5.62 9.60
CA GLY A 19 -9.71 -6.97 9.85
C GLY A 19 -10.01 -7.80 8.59
N SER A 20 -10.47 -7.17 7.51
CA SER A 20 -10.81 -7.82 6.25
C SER A 20 -9.68 -7.70 5.23
N LYS A 21 -9.29 -8.86 4.67
CA LYS A 21 -8.28 -8.94 3.59
C LYS A 21 -8.66 -8.06 2.39
N ALA A 22 -9.93 -8.06 2.01
CA ALA A 22 -10.42 -7.27 0.88
C ALA A 22 -10.33 -5.76 1.17
N LYS A 23 -10.72 -5.33 2.38
CA LYS A 23 -10.70 -3.92 2.79
C LYS A 23 -9.28 -3.40 2.91
N ALA A 24 -8.38 -4.16 3.54
CA ALA A 24 -6.97 -3.82 3.67
C ALA A 24 -6.27 -3.70 2.31
N ALA A 25 -6.53 -4.63 1.37
CA ALA A 25 -6.00 -4.54 0.02
C ALA A 25 -6.53 -3.31 -0.72
N ARG A 26 -7.83 -3.02 -0.61
CA ARG A 26 -8.46 -1.85 -1.24
C ARG A 26 -7.88 -0.54 -0.72
N VAL A 27 -7.70 -0.43 0.60
CA VAL A 27 -7.05 0.73 1.24
C VAL A 27 -5.60 0.81 0.79
N PHE A 28 -4.82 -0.26 0.90
CA PHE A 28 -3.41 -0.29 0.50
C PHE A 28 -3.17 0.11 -0.95
N TYR A 29 -3.90 -0.47 -1.90
CA TYR A 29 -3.79 -0.10 -3.32
C TYR A 29 -4.35 1.29 -3.60
N SER A 30 -5.37 1.73 -2.85
CA SER A 30 -5.84 3.12 -2.90
C SER A 30 -4.80 4.08 -2.34
N SER A 31 -4.04 3.73 -1.29
CA SER A 31 -2.93 4.52 -0.76
C SER A 31 -1.77 4.61 -1.75
N ILE A 32 -1.50 3.52 -2.48
CA ILE A 32 -0.52 3.51 -3.57
C ILE A 32 -0.99 4.35 -4.76
N ASN A 33 -2.24 4.20 -5.19
CA ASN A 33 -2.81 4.98 -6.30
C ASN A 33 -3.05 6.44 -5.94
N LYS A 34 -3.33 6.75 -4.67
CA LYS A 34 -3.46 8.12 -4.14
C LYS A 34 -2.12 8.83 -3.98
N LYS A 35 -1.01 8.25 -4.41
CA LYS A 35 0.25 8.98 -4.56
C LYS A 35 0.04 10.12 -5.57
N LYS A 36 -0.28 11.32 -5.04
CA LYS A 36 -0.43 12.58 -5.75
C LYS A 36 0.57 12.62 -6.90
N THR A 37 0.06 12.76 -8.11
CA THR A 37 0.83 12.92 -9.34
C THR A 37 1.94 13.95 -9.10
N GLY A 38 3.21 13.51 -9.11
CA GLY A 38 4.39 14.40 -9.07
C GLY A 38 5.32 14.37 -7.85
N SER A 39 5.12 13.52 -6.81
CA SER A 39 6.13 13.46 -5.74
C SER A 39 7.34 12.60 -6.14
N LYS A 40 8.53 13.20 -6.02
CA LYS A 40 9.85 12.56 -6.26
C LYS A 40 10.14 11.36 -5.34
N ASP A 41 9.30 11.13 -4.34
CA ASP A 41 9.44 10.06 -3.33
C ASP A 41 8.49 8.87 -3.55
N TRP A 42 7.78 8.79 -4.70
CA TRP A 42 6.95 7.62 -5.00
C TRP A 42 7.81 6.35 -5.04
N HIS A 43 8.91 6.37 -5.78
CA HIS A 43 9.98 5.36 -5.84
C HIS A 43 11.27 6.10 -6.23
N GLY A 44 11.80 6.89 -5.31
CA GLY A 44 13.04 7.65 -5.51
C GLY A 44 14.23 6.85 -5.00
N LYS A 45 14.73 5.95 -5.85
CA LYS A 45 15.85 5.00 -5.66
C LYS A 45 15.58 3.76 -4.80
#